data_AF-A0A3D3ZTV0-F1
#
_entry.id   AF-A0A3D3ZTV0-F1
#
_cell.length_a   1.000
_cell.length_b   1.000
_cell.length_c   1.000
_cell.angle_alpha   90.00
_cell.angle_beta   90.00
_cell.angle_gamma   90.00
#
_symmetry.space_group_name_H-M   'P 1'
#
loop_
_entity.id
_entity.type
_entity.pdbx_description
1 polymer ?
#
loop_
_entity_poly.entity_id
_entity_poly.type
_entity_poly.pdbx_seq_one_letter_code
_entity_poly.pdbx_strand_id
1 'polypeptide(L)'
;MSLLNFRKKVEEPTGVNPQLEAFLDGYSIEVMPRTAEKVDDFTTLLPKGTRVYIAHIEGTPIEDMVATAKRLSEGGYPVMPHFPARIIKDAATLENWIAMYRGEAGVDQALLLAGGVTTPHGDFHSSMQLLENGAFDRAGFKRLHVAGHPEGNKDIDPNGGTAMVDEALRWKQKFSETTDAEMALATQFAFEAGPIIEWADSLKEAGITIPIHIGIAGPAKLQTMIKFAIACGVGPSLKVLQKRA
;
A
#
# COMPACT_ATOMS: atom_id res chain seq x y z
N MET A 1 33.91 9.03 -32.25
CA MET A 1 34.74 8.56 -31.12
C MET A 1 33.81 8.24 -29.96
N SER A 2 33.91 7.01 -29.48
CA SER A 2 33.04 6.41 -28.47
C SER A 2 33.23 7.06 -27.09
N LEU A 3 32.15 7.48 -26.45
CA LEU A 3 32.15 7.93 -25.06
C LEU A 3 31.26 6.99 -24.22
N LEU A 4 31.95 6.09 -23.52
CA LEU A 4 31.58 5.50 -22.23
C LEU A 4 30.44 4.46 -22.24
N ASN A 5 30.82 3.20 -22.48
CA ASN A 5 30.02 2.03 -22.13
C ASN A 5 30.31 1.64 -20.66
N PHE A 6 29.53 2.14 -19.71
CA PHE A 6 29.54 1.68 -18.31
C PHE A 6 28.28 0.87 -17.99
N ARG A 7 28.02 -0.18 -18.75
CA ARG A 7 27.13 -1.25 -18.27
C ARG A 7 28.01 -2.26 -17.55
N LYS A 8 28.20 -2.06 -16.24
CA LYS A 8 28.73 -3.11 -15.37
C LYS A 8 27.82 -4.32 -15.58
N LYS A 9 28.37 -5.42 -16.11
CA LYS A 9 27.63 -6.66 -16.30
C LYS A 9 27.14 -7.05 -14.91
N VAL A 10 25.85 -6.88 -14.65
CA VAL A 10 25.24 -7.41 -13.43
C VAL A 10 25.37 -8.91 -13.60
N GLU A 11 26.26 -9.53 -12.84
CA GLU A 11 26.31 -10.99 -12.78
C GLU A 11 24.91 -11.46 -12.42
N GLU A 12 24.32 -12.31 -13.28
CA GLU A 12 23.04 -12.90 -12.96
C GLU A 12 23.18 -13.63 -11.62
N PRO A 13 22.25 -13.44 -10.68
CA PRO A 13 22.31 -14.14 -9.41
C PRO A 13 22.42 -15.64 -9.68
N THR A 14 23.54 -16.23 -9.30
CA THR A 14 23.79 -17.67 -9.49
C THR A 14 23.19 -18.43 -8.31
N GLY A 15 22.01 -19.02 -8.54
CA GLY A 15 21.33 -19.88 -7.58
C GLY A 15 20.19 -19.22 -6.81
N VAL A 16 19.36 -20.05 -6.17
CA VAL A 16 18.28 -19.60 -5.29
C VAL A 16 18.89 -19.11 -3.98
N ASN A 17 18.53 -17.91 -3.54
CA ASN A 17 18.88 -17.38 -2.23
C ASN A 17 17.73 -17.73 -1.26
N PRO A 18 17.92 -18.66 -0.30
CA PRO A 18 16.83 -19.10 0.58
C PRO A 18 16.28 -17.99 1.47
N GLN A 19 17.11 -17.02 1.86
CA GLN A 19 16.65 -15.86 2.65
C GLN A 19 15.77 -14.95 1.81
N LEU A 20 16.09 -14.75 0.54
CA LEU A 20 15.26 -13.99 -0.38
C LEU A 20 13.95 -14.72 -0.70
N GLU A 21 13.99 -16.03 -0.90
CA GLU A 21 12.80 -16.86 -1.11
C GLU A 21 11.86 -16.76 0.09
N ALA A 22 12.36 -16.94 1.31
CA ALA A 22 11.58 -16.78 2.54
C ALA A 22 11.05 -15.34 2.72
N PHE A 23 11.81 -14.32 2.32
CA PHE A 23 11.38 -12.93 2.39
C PHE A 23 10.27 -12.59 1.39
N LEU A 24 10.25 -13.25 0.22
CA LEU A 24 9.23 -13.08 -0.81
C LEU A 24 8.02 -14.01 -0.61
N ASP A 25 8.05 -14.90 0.39
CA ASP A 25 6.92 -15.75 0.69
C ASP A 25 5.70 -14.91 1.08
N GLY A 26 4.54 -15.29 0.55
CA GLY A 26 3.30 -14.53 0.76
C GLY A 26 3.27 -13.13 0.13
N TYR A 27 4.13 -12.83 -0.86
CA TYR A 27 4.12 -11.54 -1.54
C TYR A 27 2.73 -11.18 -2.09
N SER A 28 2.52 -9.88 -2.23
CA SER A 28 1.32 -9.30 -2.84
C SER A 28 1.70 -8.37 -3.97
N ILE A 29 0.72 -8.06 -4.83
CA ILE A 29 0.86 -7.05 -5.88
C ILE A 29 -0.22 -5.99 -5.76
N GLU A 30 0.00 -4.84 -6.40
CA GLU A 30 -0.98 -3.76 -6.48
C GLU A 30 -1.29 -3.43 -7.95
N VAL A 31 -2.56 -3.23 -8.25
CA VAL A 31 -3.05 -2.82 -9.57
C VAL A 31 -4.04 -1.67 -9.46
N MET A 32 -4.21 -0.92 -10.55
CA MET A 32 -5.35 -0.02 -10.73
C MET A 32 -6.37 -0.70 -11.66
N PRO A 33 -7.68 -0.37 -11.57
CA PRO A 33 -8.70 -0.90 -12.48
C PRO A 33 -8.31 -0.84 -13.96
N ARG A 34 -7.92 0.34 -14.45
CA ARG A 34 -7.43 0.56 -15.83
C ARG A 34 -6.22 -0.27 -16.27
N THR A 35 -5.42 -0.75 -15.30
CA THR A 35 -4.26 -1.61 -15.56
C THR A 35 -4.72 -3.06 -15.59
N ALA A 36 -5.60 -3.45 -14.66
CA ALA A 36 -6.19 -4.78 -14.61
C ALA A 36 -7.00 -5.11 -15.86
N GLU A 37 -7.70 -4.13 -16.44
CA GLU A 37 -8.43 -4.28 -17.72
C GLU A 37 -7.53 -4.73 -18.88
N LYS A 38 -6.23 -4.41 -18.85
CA LYS A 38 -5.26 -4.77 -19.91
C LYS A 38 -4.62 -6.13 -19.72
N VAL A 39 -4.84 -6.75 -18.57
CA VAL A 39 -4.38 -8.10 -18.28
C VAL A 39 -5.55 -9.02 -18.60
N ASP A 40 -5.44 -9.88 -19.60
CA ASP A 40 -6.55 -10.77 -19.99
C ASP A 40 -6.78 -11.88 -18.95
N ASP A 41 -5.70 -12.47 -18.44
CA ASP A 41 -5.74 -13.58 -17.49
C ASP A 41 -4.62 -13.47 -16.45
N PHE A 42 -4.99 -13.12 -15.22
CA PHE A 42 -4.07 -13.01 -14.09
C PHE A 42 -3.42 -14.34 -13.70
N THR A 43 -4.05 -15.49 -13.99
CA THR A 43 -3.54 -16.82 -13.63
C THR A 43 -2.29 -17.21 -14.42
N THR A 44 -2.04 -16.53 -15.54
CA THR A 44 -0.80 -16.67 -16.32
C THR A 44 0.37 -15.89 -15.73
N LEU A 45 0.10 -14.92 -14.85
CA LEU A 45 1.09 -14.00 -14.30
C LEU A 45 1.34 -14.23 -12.80
N LEU A 46 0.33 -14.68 -12.06
CA LEU A 46 0.34 -14.75 -10.61
C LEU A 46 -0.11 -16.13 -10.12
N PRO A 47 0.60 -16.73 -9.15
CA PRO A 47 0.12 -17.89 -8.42
C PRO A 47 -1.28 -17.64 -7.82
N LYS A 48 -2.14 -18.66 -7.83
CA LYS A 48 -3.43 -18.58 -7.12
C LYS A 48 -3.20 -18.29 -5.64
N GLY A 49 -4.10 -17.51 -5.03
CA GLY A 49 -3.98 -17.12 -3.63
C GLY A 49 -3.08 -15.89 -3.39
N THR A 50 -2.33 -15.40 -4.38
CA THR A 50 -1.58 -14.13 -4.25
C THR A 50 -2.55 -12.99 -3.95
N ARG A 51 -2.29 -12.24 -2.87
CA ARG A 51 -3.12 -11.08 -2.52
C ARG A 51 -2.92 -9.96 -3.55
N VAL A 52 -4.02 -9.38 -4.01
CA VAL A 52 -4.03 -8.27 -4.96
C VAL A 52 -4.67 -7.03 -4.32
N TYR A 53 -3.87 -5.97 -4.20
CA TYR A 53 -4.35 -4.65 -3.80
C TYR A 53 -4.95 -3.95 -5.01
N ILE A 54 -6.07 -3.24 -4.81
CA ILE A 54 -6.66 -2.39 -5.85
C ILE A 54 -6.56 -0.94 -5.40
N ALA A 55 -5.70 -0.18 -6.08
CA ALA A 55 -5.49 1.21 -5.79
C ALA A 55 -6.69 2.07 -6.18
N HIS A 56 -7.31 2.71 -5.19
CA HIS A 56 -8.40 3.68 -5.37
C HIS A 56 -7.82 5.09 -5.32
N ILE A 57 -7.86 5.80 -6.44
CA ILE A 57 -7.47 7.21 -6.54
C ILE A 57 -8.69 8.08 -6.83
N GLU A 58 -8.62 9.36 -6.46
CA GLU A 58 -9.67 10.33 -6.77
C GLU A 58 -10.04 10.29 -8.27
N GLY A 59 -11.34 10.34 -8.55
CA GLY A 59 -11.88 10.26 -9.91
C GLY A 59 -12.06 8.84 -10.45
N THR A 60 -11.66 7.80 -9.72
CA THR A 60 -12.02 6.42 -10.06
C THR A 60 -13.40 6.08 -9.47
N PRO A 61 -14.41 5.76 -10.30
CA PRO A 61 -15.73 5.34 -9.83
C PRO A 61 -15.65 4.08 -8.95
N ILE A 62 -16.54 3.97 -7.97
CA ILE A 62 -16.60 2.80 -7.09
C ILE A 62 -16.99 1.54 -7.88
N GLU A 63 -17.77 1.70 -8.95
CA GLU A 63 -18.21 0.64 -9.85
C GLU A 63 -17.03 -0.06 -10.52
N ASP A 64 -16.04 0.70 -11.01
CA ASP A 64 -14.83 0.17 -11.64
C ASP A 64 -13.98 -0.61 -10.62
N MET A 65 -13.93 -0.10 -9.38
CA MET A 65 -13.22 -0.75 -8.29
C MET A 65 -13.86 -2.09 -7.91
N VAL A 66 -15.19 -2.12 -7.75
CA VAL A 66 -15.96 -3.31 -7.40
C VAL A 66 -15.93 -4.33 -8.53
N ALA A 67 -16.04 -3.90 -9.79
CA ALA A 67 -15.91 -4.79 -10.95
C ALA A 67 -14.51 -5.43 -11.02
N THR A 68 -13.45 -4.65 -10.75
CA THR A 68 -12.08 -5.17 -10.67
C THR A 68 -11.93 -6.18 -9.54
N ALA A 69 -12.49 -5.86 -8.35
CA ALA A 69 -12.46 -6.76 -7.20
C ALA A 69 -13.17 -8.07 -7.48
N LYS A 70 -14.38 -8.02 -8.06
CA LYS A 70 -15.16 -9.20 -8.43
C LYS A 70 -14.38 -10.11 -9.38
N ARG A 71 -13.83 -9.54 -10.45
CA ARG A 71 -13.04 -10.28 -11.43
C ARG A 71 -11.84 -10.99 -10.81
N LEU A 72 -11.10 -10.30 -9.94
CA LEU A 72 -9.94 -10.89 -9.25
C LEU A 72 -10.36 -11.97 -8.25
N SER A 73 -11.42 -11.73 -7.47
CA SER A 73 -11.98 -12.72 -6.55
C SER A 73 -12.45 -13.99 -7.27
N GLU A 74 -13.14 -13.85 -8.41
CA GLU A 74 -13.57 -14.98 -9.26
C GLU A 74 -12.37 -15.75 -9.83
N GLY A 75 -11.23 -15.08 -10.05
CA GLY A 75 -9.95 -15.69 -10.40
C GLY A 75 -9.26 -16.46 -9.26
N GLY A 76 -9.79 -16.41 -8.05
CA GLY A 76 -9.25 -17.09 -6.87
C GLY A 76 -8.18 -16.28 -6.12
N TYR A 77 -8.17 -14.96 -6.26
CA TYR A 77 -7.24 -14.07 -5.57
C TYR A 77 -7.91 -13.41 -4.34
N PRO A 78 -7.26 -13.38 -3.18
CA PRO A 78 -7.67 -12.50 -2.07
C PRO A 78 -7.49 -11.03 -2.49
N VAL A 79 -8.57 -10.27 -2.46
CA VAL A 79 -8.56 -8.87 -2.92
C VAL A 79 -8.57 -7.92 -1.73
N MET A 80 -7.76 -6.87 -1.81
CA MET A 80 -7.65 -5.81 -0.81
C MET A 80 -7.78 -4.42 -1.46
N PRO A 81 -9.01 -3.90 -1.66
CA PRO A 81 -9.19 -2.56 -2.18
C PRO A 81 -8.70 -1.49 -1.19
N HIS A 82 -8.26 -0.35 -1.74
CA HIS A 82 -7.92 0.83 -0.95
C HIS A 82 -9.18 1.60 -0.57
N PHE A 83 -9.22 2.10 0.66
CA PHE A 83 -10.22 3.05 1.14
C PHE A 83 -9.52 4.37 1.52
N PRO A 84 -9.39 5.31 0.58
CA PRO A 84 -8.90 6.67 0.84
C PRO A 84 -9.96 7.51 1.57
N ALA A 85 -9.75 7.76 2.86
CA ALA A 85 -10.65 8.52 3.73
C ALA A 85 -11.11 9.85 3.13
N ARG A 86 -10.19 10.64 2.58
CA ARG A 86 -10.45 12.01 2.11
C ARG A 86 -11.34 12.12 0.88
N ILE A 87 -11.63 11.02 0.17
CA ILE A 87 -12.63 11.03 -0.94
C ILE A 87 -13.95 10.36 -0.54
N ILE A 88 -14.03 9.83 0.69
CA ILE A 88 -15.26 9.25 1.24
C ILE A 88 -16.00 10.38 1.95
N LYS A 89 -17.16 10.74 1.39
CA LYS A 89 -17.93 11.90 1.85
C LYS A 89 -18.42 11.76 3.29
N ASP A 90 -19.00 10.63 3.63
CA ASP A 90 -19.68 10.41 4.91
C ASP A 90 -19.75 8.91 5.26
N ALA A 91 -20.22 8.59 6.47
CA ALA A 91 -20.35 7.22 6.95
C ALA A 91 -21.29 6.35 6.08
N ALA A 92 -22.35 6.94 5.52
CA ALA A 92 -23.26 6.22 4.64
C ALA A 92 -22.56 5.80 3.33
N THR A 93 -21.70 6.67 2.79
CA THR A 93 -20.86 6.35 1.63
C THR A 93 -19.87 5.22 1.94
N LEU A 94 -19.21 5.28 3.12
CA LEU A 94 -18.31 4.21 3.56
C LEU A 94 -19.04 2.86 3.65
N GLU A 95 -20.18 2.83 4.34
CA GLU A 95 -20.98 1.60 4.51
C GLU A 95 -21.48 1.05 3.18
N ASN A 96 -21.89 1.93 2.26
CA ASN A 96 -22.29 1.53 0.91
C ASN A 96 -21.13 0.88 0.14
N TRP A 97 -19.93 1.48 0.15
CA TRP A 97 -18.76 0.90 -0.52
C TRP A 97 -18.39 -0.46 0.07
N ILE A 98 -18.38 -0.57 1.41
CA ILE A 98 -18.15 -1.83 2.13
C ILE A 98 -19.19 -2.88 1.69
N ALA A 99 -20.47 -2.53 1.66
CA ALA A 99 -21.54 -3.44 1.26
C ALA A 99 -21.39 -3.92 -0.19
N MET A 100 -21.01 -3.03 -1.13
CA MET A 100 -20.76 -3.40 -2.53
C MET A 100 -19.60 -4.38 -2.63
N TYR A 101 -18.47 -4.12 -1.98
CA TYR A 101 -17.32 -5.04 -1.99
C TYR A 101 -17.64 -6.41 -1.37
N ARG A 102 -18.39 -6.43 -0.25
CA ARG A 102 -18.84 -7.67 0.39
C ARG A 102 -19.78 -8.46 -0.50
N GLY A 103 -20.81 -7.80 -1.01
CA GLY A 103 -21.89 -8.44 -1.77
C GLY A 103 -21.45 -8.94 -3.14
N GLU A 104 -20.67 -8.15 -3.87
CA GLU A 104 -20.32 -8.47 -5.26
C GLU A 104 -19.04 -9.28 -5.42
N ALA A 105 -18.09 -9.13 -4.49
CA ALA A 105 -16.75 -9.69 -4.63
C ALA A 105 -16.28 -10.51 -3.41
N GLY A 106 -17.10 -10.61 -2.35
CA GLY A 106 -16.76 -11.36 -1.13
C GLY A 106 -15.54 -10.81 -0.37
N VAL A 107 -15.10 -9.58 -0.66
CA VAL A 107 -13.90 -8.96 -0.08
C VAL A 107 -14.03 -8.89 1.44
N ASP A 108 -13.04 -9.38 2.19
CA ASP A 108 -12.99 -9.23 3.67
C ASP A 108 -11.71 -8.55 4.14
N GLN A 109 -11.03 -7.82 3.25
CA GLN A 109 -9.74 -7.17 3.52
C GLN A 109 -9.71 -5.77 2.95
N ALA A 110 -9.05 -4.83 3.61
CA ALA A 110 -8.94 -3.45 3.14
C ALA A 110 -7.57 -2.82 3.44
N LEU A 111 -7.12 -1.91 2.58
CA LEU A 111 -6.03 -0.97 2.91
C LEU A 111 -6.63 0.41 3.17
N LEU A 112 -6.52 0.89 4.41
CA LEU A 112 -7.11 2.15 4.84
C LEU A 112 -6.07 3.28 4.79
N LEU A 113 -6.38 4.32 4.03
CA LEU A 113 -5.47 5.43 3.73
C LEU A 113 -6.13 6.77 4.05
N ALA A 114 -5.33 7.80 4.31
CA ALA A 114 -5.87 9.17 4.31
C ALA A 114 -6.33 9.56 2.90
N GLY A 115 -5.56 9.23 1.86
CA GLY A 115 -5.81 9.66 0.48
C GLY A 115 -5.04 10.93 0.13
N GLY A 116 -4.68 11.09 -1.15
CA GLY A 116 -3.77 12.14 -1.63
C GLY A 116 -4.40 13.52 -1.89
N VAL A 117 -5.73 13.66 -1.73
CA VAL A 117 -6.39 14.95 -1.90
C VAL A 117 -6.11 15.84 -0.68
N THR A 118 -5.95 17.15 -0.91
CA THR A 118 -5.61 18.12 0.15
C THR A 118 -6.83 18.51 0.97
N THR A 119 -7.97 18.71 0.31
CA THR A 119 -9.25 19.02 0.95
C THR A 119 -10.11 17.76 0.96
N PRO A 120 -10.47 17.22 2.14
CA PRO A 120 -11.43 16.13 2.23
C PRO A 120 -12.76 16.48 1.55
N HIS A 121 -13.36 15.51 0.87
CA HIS A 121 -14.69 15.65 0.26
C HIS A 121 -15.81 15.70 1.30
N GLY A 122 -15.54 15.27 2.52
CA GLY A 122 -16.48 15.34 3.64
C GLY A 122 -15.82 14.97 4.97
N ASP A 123 -16.44 14.08 5.73
CA ASP A 123 -16.23 13.95 7.18
C ASP A 123 -14.89 13.29 7.56
N PHE A 124 -14.32 12.50 6.66
CA PHE A 124 -13.11 11.73 6.93
C PHE A 124 -11.86 12.38 6.33
N HIS A 125 -10.82 12.56 7.15
CA HIS A 125 -9.52 13.11 6.75
C HIS A 125 -8.33 12.18 7.02
N SER A 126 -8.55 11.08 7.76
CA SER A 126 -7.51 10.11 8.11
C SER A 126 -8.04 8.67 8.14
N SER A 127 -7.16 7.68 7.96
CA SER A 127 -7.53 6.27 8.07
C SER A 127 -7.90 5.85 9.50
N MET A 128 -7.49 6.61 10.52
CA MET A 128 -7.86 6.33 11.91
C MET A 128 -9.36 6.50 12.12
N GLN A 129 -9.98 7.51 11.51
CA GLN A 129 -11.44 7.69 11.58
C GLN A 129 -12.21 6.58 10.85
N LEU A 130 -11.63 6.01 9.79
CA LEU A 130 -12.23 4.84 9.12
C LEU A 130 -12.19 3.59 10.02
N LEU A 131 -11.10 3.40 10.77
CA LEU A 131 -10.95 2.32 11.75
C LEU A 131 -11.92 2.49 12.92
N GLU A 132 -12.00 3.68 13.51
CA GLU A 132 -12.87 3.98 14.66
C GLU A 132 -14.37 3.89 14.34
N ASN A 133 -14.76 4.06 13.08
CA ASN A 133 -16.16 4.00 12.66
C ASN A 133 -16.81 2.62 12.90
N GLY A 134 -16.00 1.55 12.88
CA GLY A 134 -16.46 0.17 13.12
C GLY A 134 -17.28 -0.47 11.99
N ALA A 135 -17.47 0.20 10.85
CA ALA A 135 -18.21 -0.37 9.71
C ALA A 135 -17.55 -1.64 9.16
N PHE A 136 -16.21 -1.70 9.16
CA PHE A 136 -15.47 -2.88 8.71
C PHE A 136 -15.71 -4.11 9.59
N ASP A 137 -15.72 -3.93 10.91
CA ASP A 137 -16.00 -4.97 11.90
C ASP A 137 -17.44 -5.51 11.73
N ARG A 138 -18.43 -4.61 11.70
CA ARG A 138 -19.84 -4.97 11.44
C ARG A 138 -20.05 -5.75 10.13
N ALA A 139 -19.22 -5.48 9.13
CA ALA A 139 -19.26 -6.15 7.83
C ALA A 139 -18.45 -7.46 7.76
N GLY A 140 -17.72 -7.81 8.83
CA GLY A 140 -16.91 -9.02 8.93
C GLY A 140 -15.61 -8.97 8.13
N PHE A 141 -15.00 -7.79 8.00
CA PHE A 141 -13.63 -7.69 7.47
C PHE A 141 -12.65 -8.27 8.48
N LYS A 142 -11.75 -9.13 8.00
CA LYS A 142 -10.81 -9.89 8.84
C LYS A 142 -9.40 -9.33 8.81
N ARG A 143 -9.07 -8.47 7.84
CA ARG A 143 -7.72 -7.94 7.64
C ARG A 143 -7.75 -6.48 7.23
N LEU A 144 -7.13 -5.62 8.03
CA LEU A 144 -7.12 -4.18 7.84
C LEU A 144 -5.68 -3.66 7.83
N HIS A 145 -5.18 -3.34 6.66
CA HIS A 145 -3.86 -2.74 6.53
C HIS A 145 -3.96 -1.21 6.57
N VAL A 146 -2.87 -0.58 6.95
CA VAL A 146 -2.73 0.89 6.97
C VAL A 146 -1.36 1.30 6.44
N ALA A 147 -1.24 2.55 5.98
CA ALA A 147 0.04 3.06 5.49
C ALA A 147 1.12 3.15 6.58
N GLY A 148 2.34 2.80 6.20
CA GLY A 148 3.60 3.10 6.88
C GLY A 148 4.49 4.01 6.03
N HIS A 149 5.21 4.94 6.68
CA HIS A 149 6.02 5.96 6.00
C HIS A 149 7.47 5.95 6.51
N PRO A 150 8.33 5.06 5.98
CA PRO A 150 9.71 4.93 6.46
C PRO A 150 10.55 6.20 6.36
N GLU A 151 10.22 7.08 5.41
CA GLU A 151 10.93 8.34 5.16
C GLU A 151 10.13 9.57 5.67
N GLY A 152 9.10 9.35 6.49
CA GLY A 152 8.14 10.37 6.91
C GLY A 152 7.11 10.72 5.83
N ASN A 153 6.22 11.68 6.11
CA ASN A 153 5.18 12.12 5.18
C ASN A 153 4.90 13.62 5.35
N LYS A 154 5.13 14.42 4.30
CA LYS A 154 4.95 15.88 4.33
C LYS A 154 3.49 16.34 4.37
N ASP A 155 2.54 15.48 3.99
CA ASP A 155 1.12 15.80 4.13
C ASP A 155 0.66 15.64 5.59
N ILE A 156 1.45 14.94 6.42
CA ILE A 156 1.18 14.69 7.84
C ILE A 156 2.05 15.58 8.72
N ASP A 157 3.33 15.74 8.37
CA ASP A 157 4.31 16.61 9.04
C ASP A 157 4.85 17.66 8.03
N PRO A 158 4.12 18.77 7.76
CA PRO A 158 4.46 19.74 6.70
C PRO A 158 5.79 20.47 6.90
N ASN A 159 6.19 20.65 8.15
CA ASN A 159 7.46 21.28 8.52
C ASN A 159 8.63 20.29 8.52
N GLY A 160 8.41 19.04 8.11
CA GLY A 160 9.35 17.93 8.22
C GLY A 160 9.33 17.27 9.60
N GLY A 161 10.15 16.23 9.76
CA GLY A 161 10.15 15.35 10.93
C GLY A 161 9.14 14.22 10.81
N THR A 162 8.83 13.58 11.95
CA THR A 162 7.99 12.36 12.02
C THR A 162 6.99 12.39 13.17
N ALA A 163 6.84 13.52 13.89
CA ALA A 163 6.11 13.54 15.15
C ALA A 163 4.66 13.06 15.03
N MET A 164 3.93 13.55 14.02
CA MET A 164 2.54 13.18 13.78
C MET A 164 2.41 11.79 13.15
N VAL A 165 3.34 11.41 12.26
CA VAL A 165 3.41 10.02 11.74
C VAL A 165 3.63 9.02 12.88
N ASP A 166 4.55 9.29 13.80
CA ASP A 166 4.87 8.41 14.93
C ASP A 166 3.72 8.34 15.93
N GLU A 167 3.02 9.46 16.15
CA GLU A 167 1.80 9.47 16.97
C GLU A 167 0.70 8.61 16.34
N ALA A 168 0.47 8.75 15.04
CA ALA A 168 -0.50 7.92 14.32
C ALA A 168 -0.14 6.43 14.37
N LEU A 169 1.15 6.08 14.32
CA LEU A 169 1.59 4.68 14.46
C LEU A 169 1.35 4.13 15.87
N ARG A 170 1.61 4.93 16.92
CA ARG A 170 1.26 4.55 18.30
C ARG A 170 -0.24 4.38 18.49
N TRP A 171 -1.05 5.24 17.86
CA TRP A 171 -2.50 5.10 17.87
C TRP A 171 -2.94 3.79 17.18
N LYS A 172 -2.39 3.51 15.98
CA LYS A 172 -2.68 2.26 15.23
C LYS A 172 -2.28 1.02 16.01
N GLN A 173 -1.14 1.04 16.71
CA GLN A 173 -0.71 -0.05 17.60
C GLN A 173 -1.76 -0.32 18.69
N LYS A 174 -2.20 0.73 19.40
CA LYS A 174 -3.25 0.58 20.42
C LYS A 174 -4.56 0.07 19.83
N PHE A 175 -4.95 0.55 18.65
CA PHE A 175 -6.14 0.02 17.97
C PHE A 175 -6.00 -1.48 17.67
N SER A 176 -4.82 -1.92 17.18
CA SER A 176 -4.57 -3.33 16.88
C SER A 176 -4.70 -4.27 18.09
N GLU A 177 -4.55 -3.74 19.31
CA GLU A 177 -4.73 -4.49 20.56
C GLU A 177 -6.21 -4.65 20.96
N THR A 178 -7.10 -3.90 20.30
CA THR A 178 -8.54 -3.85 20.60
C THR A 178 -9.42 -4.54 19.55
N THR A 179 -8.83 -5.03 18.47
CA THR A 179 -9.53 -5.70 17.36
C THR A 179 -8.97 -7.10 17.15
N ASP A 180 -9.78 -8.00 16.60
CA ASP A 180 -9.37 -9.31 16.10
C ASP A 180 -8.98 -9.30 14.61
N ALA A 181 -9.12 -8.15 13.92
CA ALA A 181 -8.67 -7.99 12.56
C ALA A 181 -7.14 -8.08 12.45
N GLU A 182 -6.65 -8.87 11.50
CA GLU A 182 -5.24 -8.92 11.20
C GLU A 182 -4.77 -7.58 10.60
N MET A 183 -3.87 -6.89 11.30
CA MET A 183 -3.34 -5.61 10.86
C MET A 183 -1.92 -5.73 10.32
N ALA A 184 -1.57 -4.88 9.36
CA ALA A 184 -0.20 -4.69 8.90
C ALA A 184 0.02 -3.24 8.42
N LEU A 185 1.27 -2.78 8.52
CA LEU A 185 1.74 -1.56 7.90
C LEU A 185 2.18 -1.87 6.47
N ALA A 186 1.48 -1.36 5.47
CA ALA A 186 1.95 -1.36 4.09
C ALA A 186 2.81 -0.12 3.88
N THR A 187 4.13 -0.30 3.68
CA THR A 187 5.01 0.85 3.48
C THR A 187 4.82 1.43 2.10
N GLN A 188 5.06 2.72 1.98
CA GLN A 188 5.39 3.28 0.68
C GLN A 188 6.66 2.63 0.13
N PHE A 189 6.80 2.59 -1.20
CA PHE A 189 8.05 2.08 -1.78
C PHE A 189 9.20 3.02 -1.47
N ALA A 190 10.39 2.44 -1.29
CA ALA A 190 11.64 3.17 -1.16
C ALA A 190 12.70 2.53 -2.06
N PHE A 191 13.73 3.30 -2.41
CA PHE A 191 14.80 2.84 -3.30
C PHE A 191 16.06 2.38 -2.56
N GLU A 192 16.08 2.50 -1.24
CA GLU A 192 17.20 2.15 -0.37
C GLU A 192 16.71 1.32 0.80
N ALA A 193 17.39 0.20 1.08
CA ALA A 193 17.02 -0.69 2.18
C ALA A 193 17.35 -0.10 3.56
N GLY A 194 18.46 0.65 3.68
CA GLY A 194 18.94 1.20 4.95
C GLY A 194 17.87 1.99 5.72
N PRO A 195 17.25 3.03 5.12
CA PRO A 195 16.19 3.80 5.77
C PRO A 195 14.97 2.96 6.19
N ILE A 196 14.63 1.91 5.43
CA ILE A 196 13.51 1.02 5.78
C ILE A 196 13.86 0.19 7.01
N ILE A 197 15.08 -0.34 7.08
CA ILE A 197 15.58 -1.14 8.21
C ILE A 197 15.65 -0.28 9.47
N GLU A 198 16.26 0.90 9.38
CA GLU A 198 16.36 1.85 10.50
C GLU A 198 14.96 2.23 11.03
N TRP A 199 14.01 2.48 10.12
CA TRP A 199 12.63 2.76 10.50
C TRP A 199 11.97 1.57 11.19
N ALA A 200 12.08 0.36 10.62
CA ALA A 200 11.50 -0.85 11.20
C ALA A 200 12.08 -1.16 12.60
N ASP A 201 13.38 -0.99 12.79
CA ASP A 201 14.04 -1.15 14.10
C ASP A 201 13.52 -0.11 15.10
N SER A 202 13.38 1.16 14.68
CA SER A 202 12.83 2.22 15.55
C SER A 202 11.40 1.96 16.00
N LEU A 203 10.55 1.35 15.15
CA LEU A 203 9.19 0.96 15.53
C LEU A 203 9.20 -0.10 16.61
N LYS A 204 10.08 -1.11 16.47
CA LYS A 204 10.25 -2.17 17.46
C LYS A 204 10.73 -1.60 18.80
N GLU A 205 11.71 -0.69 18.79
CA GLU A 205 12.18 0.01 19.99
C GLU A 205 11.07 0.83 20.66
N ALA A 206 10.17 1.42 19.87
CA ALA A 206 9.00 2.16 20.34
C ALA A 206 7.82 1.26 20.79
N GLY A 207 7.98 -0.07 20.76
CA GLY A 207 6.95 -1.02 21.16
C GLY A 207 5.83 -1.22 20.12
N ILE A 208 6.02 -0.76 18.89
CA ILE A 208 5.08 -0.98 17.78
C ILE A 208 5.44 -2.33 17.13
N THR A 209 4.50 -3.27 17.21
CA THR A 209 4.69 -4.67 16.82
C THR A 209 3.80 -5.11 15.66
N ILE A 210 2.94 -4.21 15.14
CA ILE A 210 2.18 -4.45 13.91
C ILE A 210 3.14 -4.91 12.79
N PRO A 211 2.85 -6.03 12.10
CA PRO A 211 3.66 -6.51 10.98
C PRO A 211 3.89 -5.46 9.90
N ILE A 212 5.10 -5.44 9.33
CA ILE A 212 5.48 -4.51 8.25
C ILE A 212 5.52 -5.28 6.92
N HIS A 213 4.74 -4.82 5.95
CA HIS A 213 4.80 -5.23 4.55
C HIS A 213 5.54 -4.16 3.75
N ILE A 214 6.74 -4.51 3.27
CA ILE A 214 7.60 -3.57 2.55
C ILE A 214 7.10 -3.40 1.11
N GLY A 215 6.72 -2.17 0.76
CA GLY A 215 6.43 -1.77 -0.61
C GLY A 215 7.71 -1.75 -1.45
N ILE A 216 7.71 -2.46 -2.57
CA ILE A 216 8.83 -2.48 -3.52
C ILE A 216 8.35 -1.91 -4.84
N ALA A 217 9.11 -0.96 -5.39
CA ALA A 217 8.81 -0.42 -6.71
C ALA A 217 8.98 -1.53 -7.77
N GLY A 218 7.90 -1.80 -8.52
CA GLY A 218 7.96 -2.73 -9.65
C GLY A 218 8.86 -2.21 -10.78
N PRO A 219 9.24 -3.08 -11.74
CA PRO A 219 10.07 -2.68 -12.87
C PRO A 219 9.39 -1.58 -13.71
N ALA A 220 9.96 -0.38 -13.72
CA ALA A 220 9.45 0.74 -14.49
C ALA A 220 10.58 1.59 -15.08
N LYS A 221 10.25 2.45 -16.06
CA LYS A 221 11.20 3.45 -16.56
C LYS A 221 11.62 4.36 -15.42
N LEU A 222 12.89 4.74 -15.35
CA LEU A 222 13.44 5.62 -14.32
C LEU A 222 12.61 6.90 -14.12
N GLN A 223 12.20 7.55 -15.23
CA GLN A 223 11.35 8.74 -15.19
C GLN A 223 9.99 8.48 -14.52
N THR A 224 9.41 7.30 -14.74
CA THR A 224 8.15 6.88 -14.11
C THR A 224 8.36 6.69 -12.61
N MET A 225 9.44 6.00 -12.20
CA MET A 225 9.78 5.82 -10.78
C MET A 225 10.01 7.15 -10.05
N ILE A 226 10.73 8.10 -10.68
CA ILE A 226 10.96 9.44 -10.10
C ILE A 226 9.64 10.21 -9.94
N LYS A 227 8.78 10.21 -10.96
CA LYS A 227 7.47 10.88 -10.88
C LYS A 227 6.61 10.32 -9.75
N PHE A 228 6.57 8.99 -9.62
CA PHE A 228 5.83 8.35 -8.53
C PHE A 228 6.43 8.66 -7.17
N ALA A 229 7.74 8.64 -7.03
CA ALA A 229 8.42 8.93 -5.77
C ALA A 229 8.07 10.34 -5.26
N ILE A 230 8.10 11.33 -6.15
CA ILE A 230 7.73 12.71 -5.83
C ILE A 230 6.26 12.79 -5.41
N ALA A 231 5.35 12.16 -6.17
CA ALA A 231 3.92 12.15 -5.86
C ALA A 231 3.60 11.48 -4.51
N CYS A 232 4.41 10.50 -4.14
CA CYS A 232 4.28 9.78 -2.88
C CYS A 232 5.00 10.52 -1.72
N GLY A 233 5.85 11.52 -1.99
CA GLY A 233 6.65 12.19 -0.97
C GLY A 233 7.91 11.40 -0.55
N VAL A 234 8.31 10.39 -1.32
CA VAL A 234 9.58 9.65 -1.17
C VAL A 234 10.70 10.57 -1.64
N GLY A 235 11.52 11.04 -0.70
CA GLY A 235 12.52 12.09 -0.95
C GLY A 235 13.95 11.62 -0.69
N PRO A 236 14.30 11.26 0.55
CA PRO A 236 15.64 10.79 0.91
C PRO A 236 16.21 9.70 -0.01
N SER A 237 15.46 8.66 -0.36
CA SER A 237 15.95 7.53 -1.18
C SER A 237 16.01 7.80 -2.70
N LEU A 238 15.45 8.93 -3.18
CA LEU A 238 15.57 9.33 -4.60
C LEU A 238 17.02 9.59 -5.03
N LYS A 239 17.92 9.90 -4.09
CA LYS A 239 19.34 10.19 -4.38
C LYS A 239 20.05 8.99 -5.01
N VAL A 240 19.64 7.75 -4.72
CA VAL A 240 20.22 6.55 -5.33
C VAL A 240 19.83 6.38 -6.80
N LEU A 241 18.62 6.80 -7.18
CA LEU A 241 18.20 6.79 -8.59
C LEU A 241 19.03 7.76 -9.44
N GLN A 242 19.41 8.91 -8.89
CA GLN A 242 20.28 9.89 -9.58
C GLN A 242 21.73 9.39 -9.74
N LYS A 243 22.23 8.57 -8.81
CA LYS A 243 23.59 8.00 -8.85
C LYS A 243 23.73 6.79 -9.79
N ARG A 244 22.61 6.18 -10.19
CA ARG A 244 22.56 4.99 -11.06
C ARG A 244 22.04 5.28 -12.48
N ALA A 245 21.72 6.55 -12.75
CA ALA A 245 21.33 7.05 -14.07
C ALA A 245 22.55 7.32 -14.96
#